data_AF-A0A315AQX7-F1
#
_entry.id   AF-A0A315AQX7-F1
#
_cell.length_a   1.000
_cell.length_b   1.000
_cell.length_c   1.000
_cell.angle_alpha   90.00
_cell.angle_beta   90.00
_cell.angle_gamma   90.00
#
_symmetry.space_group_name_H-M   'P 1'
#
loop_
_entity.id
_entity.type
_entity.pdbx_description
1 polymer ?
#
loop_
_entity_poly.entity_id
_entity_poly.type
_entity_poly.pdbx_seq_one_letter_code
_entity_poly.pdbx_strand_id
1 'polypeptide(L)'
;MNPFEQLSKALARKQTTKSFWQSDLGPKSQSRTGAIRDLLKSTARPMTAAEIAYDVDLPSHTQNLVWLLLKYDIKKGRVLFSDGMYAWNAEFDSAEKTAIRAAIKLLKKNGYTVTEGGAA
;
A
#
# COMPACT_ATOMS: atom_id res chain seq x y z
N MET A 1 -41.25 3.35 34.03
CA MET A 1 -40.40 3.21 32.82
C MET A 1 -39.24 2.30 33.21
N ASN A 2 -39.08 1.15 32.54
CA ASN A 2 -38.22 0.07 33.03
C ASN A 2 -36.75 0.30 32.59
N PRO A 3 -35.75 0.35 33.50
CA PRO A 3 -34.36 0.65 33.15
C PRO A 3 -33.74 -0.34 32.14
N PHE A 4 -34.25 -1.57 32.10
CA PHE A 4 -33.80 -2.59 31.13
C PHE A 4 -34.17 -2.23 29.68
N GLU A 5 -35.31 -1.58 29.46
CA GLU A 5 -35.73 -1.14 28.13
C GLU A 5 -34.94 0.08 27.62
N GLN A 6 -34.41 0.89 28.54
CA GLN A 6 -33.55 2.03 28.19
C GLN A 6 -32.16 1.54 27.77
N LEU A 7 -31.63 0.51 28.44
CA LEU A 7 -30.38 -0.14 28.06
C LEU A 7 -30.49 -0.86 26.71
N SER A 8 -31.58 -1.59 26.46
CA SER A 8 -31.77 -2.26 25.17
C SER A 8 -31.92 -1.27 24.01
N LYS A 9 -32.63 -0.16 24.21
CA LYS A 9 -32.70 0.95 23.22
C LYS A 9 -31.37 1.66 23.01
N ALA A 10 -30.56 1.84 24.07
CA ALA A 10 -29.23 2.45 23.96
C ALA A 10 -28.25 1.55 23.21
N LEU A 11 -28.32 0.23 23.40
CA LEU A 11 -27.51 -0.75 22.70
C LEU A 11 -27.96 -0.90 21.22
N ALA A 12 -29.26 -0.92 20.96
CA ALA A 12 -29.80 -1.01 19.60
C ALA A 12 -29.48 0.22 18.74
N ARG A 13 -29.27 1.39 19.35
CA ARG A 13 -28.90 2.64 18.65
C ARG A 13 -27.44 2.70 18.19
N LYS A 14 -26.58 1.76 18.58
CA LYS A 14 -25.14 1.80 18.31
C LYS A 14 -24.62 0.58 17.54
N GLN A 15 -25.41 0.08 16.59
CA GLN A 15 -24.93 -0.83 15.54
C GLN A 15 -25.29 -0.27 14.16
N THR A 16 -24.83 0.95 13.90
CA THR A 16 -24.46 1.33 12.53
C THR A 16 -22.95 1.31 12.46
N THR A 17 -22.36 0.16 12.78
CA THR A 17 -21.04 -0.16 12.24
C THR A 17 -21.27 -0.29 10.74
N LYS A 18 -21.09 0.82 10.00
CA LYS A 18 -20.83 0.75 8.56
C LYS A 18 -19.89 -0.42 8.36
N SER A 19 -20.33 -1.41 7.61
CA SER A 19 -19.54 -2.59 7.34
C SER A 19 -18.23 -2.12 6.72
N PHE A 20 -17.17 -2.39 7.47
CA PHE A 20 -15.76 -2.71 7.20
C PHE A 20 -15.24 -2.91 5.74
N TRP A 21 -16.03 -2.66 4.70
CA TRP A 21 -15.69 -2.86 3.29
C TRP A 21 -16.22 -1.75 2.36
N GLN A 22 -16.56 -0.57 2.89
CA GLN A 22 -16.97 0.56 2.04
C GLN A 22 -15.73 1.23 1.44
N SER A 23 -15.39 0.82 0.23
CA SER A 23 -14.36 1.39 -0.62
C SER A 23 -14.84 2.69 -1.26
N ASP A 24 -14.84 3.79 -0.50
CA ASP A 24 -15.00 5.14 -1.03
C ASP A 24 -13.65 5.69 -1.51
N LEU A 25 -13.02 4.99 -2.46
CA LEU A 25 -11.88 5.53 -3.21
C LEU A 25 -12.34 5.73 -4.66
N GLY A 26 -12.29 6.98 -5.11
CA GLY A 26 -12.58 7.43 -6.47
C GLY A 26 -11.74 6.71 -7.55
N PRO A 27 -11.82 7.16 -8.82
CA PRO A 27 -11.61 6.32 -9.99
C PRO A 27 -10.20 5.68 -9.99
N LYS A 28 -10.19 4.34 -9.88
CA LYS A 28 -9.07 3.44 -9.52
C LYS A 28 -8.74 3.48 -8.03
N SER A 29 -9.53 2.78 -7.22
CA SER A 29 -9.23 2.54 -5.81
C SER A 29 -7.83 1.92 -5.69
N GLN A 30 -6.90 2.72 -5.16
CA GLN A 30 -5.52 2.32 -4.94
C GLN A 30 -5.52 1.10 -4.03
N SER A 31 -5.01 -0.03 -4.50
CA SER A 31 -4.89 -1.24 -3.66
C SER A 31 -4.17 -0.89 -2.35
N ARG A 32 -4.53 -1.52 -1.23
CA ARG A 32 -3.88 -1.27 0.08
C ARG A 32 -2.36 -1.42 -0.01
N THR A 33 -1.86 -2.40 -0.77
CA THR A 33 -0.43 -2.55 -1.06
C THR A 33 0.15 -1.35 -1.79
N GLY A 34 -0.58 -0.78 -2.76
CA GLY A 34 -0.22 0.47 -3.42
C GLY A 34 -0.11 1.65 -2.45
N ALA A 35 -1.09 1.80 -1.57
CA ALA A 35 -1.07 2.83 -0.53
C ALA A 35 0.14 2.68 0.40
N ILE A 36 0.47 1.46 0.84
CA ILE A 36 1.66 1.20 1.66
C ILE A 36 2.95 1.54 0.90
N ARG A 37 3.05 1.20 -0.40
CA ARG A 37 4.22 1.54 -1.22
C ARG A 37 4.40 3.05 -1.32
N ASP A 38 3.32 3.77 -1.59
CA ASP A 38 3.36 5.22 -1.77
C ASP A 38 3.65 5.94 -0.45
N LEU A 39 3.13 5.42 0.67
CA LEU A 39 3.52 5.83 2.01
C LEU A 39 5.04 5.69 2.19
N LEU A 40 5.58 4.46 2.07
CA LEU A 40 7.02 4.20 2.28
C LEU A 40 7.93 5.03 1.37
N LYS A 41 7.50 5.32 0.14
CA LYS A 41 8.21 6.22 -0.78
C LYS A 41 8.21 7.66 -0.30
N SER A 42 7.10 8.14 0.24
CA SER A 42 6.95 9.53 0.68
C SER A 42 7.66 9.83 2.00
N THR A 43 7.70 8.88 2.94
CA THR A 43 8.25 9.12 4.28
C THR A 43 9.78 9.13 4.32
N ALA A 44 10.44 8.52 3.32
CA ALA A 44 11.90 8.40 3.20
C ALA A 44 12.63 7.89 4.47
N ARG A 45 11.90 7.25 5.40
CA ARG A 45 12.40 6.68 6.65
C ARG A 45 11.85 5.26 6.84
N PRO A 46 12.54 4.40 7.61
CA PRO A 46 11.97 3.14 8.04
C PRO A 46 10.74 3.34 8.94
N MET A 47 9.74 2.47 8.81
CA MET A 47 8.49 2.50 9.58
C MET A 47 8.13 1.11 10.13
N THR A 48 7.53 1.06 11.31
CA THR A 48 7.00 -0.17 11.91
C THR A 48 5.72 -0.62 11.19
N ALA A 49 5.37 -1.91 11.34
CA ALA A 49 4.07 -2.40 10.86
C ALA A 49 2.87 -1.68 11.51
N ALA A 50 3.01 -1.23 12.76
CA ALA A 50 1.95 -0.51 13.47
C ALA A 50 1.74 0.91 12.92
N GLU A 51 2.82 1.67 12.66
CA GLU A 51 2.74 2.99 12.01
C GLU A 51 2.10 2.86 10.62
N ILE A 52 2.56 1.89 9.81
CA ILE A 52 2.01 1.67 8.47
C ILE A 52 0.53 1.30 8.53
N ALA A 53 0.14 0.42 9.47
CA ALA A 53 -1.26 0.03 9.63
C ALA A 53 -2.14 1.20 10.07
N TYR A 54 -1.63 2.09 10.92
CA TYR A 54 -2.33 3.30 11.33
C TYR A 54 -2.52 4.27 10.17
N ASP A 55 -1.45 4.59 9.43
CA ASP A 55 -1.46 5.58 8.35
C ASP A 55 -2.28 5.14 7.12
N VAL A 56 -2.36 3.83 6.87
CA VAL A 56 -3.13 3.26 5.74
C VAL A 56 -4.55 2.81 6.16
N ASP A 57 -4.96 3.13 7.40
CA ASP A 57 -6.26 2.73 7.97
C ASP A 57 -6.52 1.21 7.85
N LEU A 58 -5.49 0.42 8.18
CA LEU A 58 -5.65 -1.03 8.32
C LEU A 58 -6.28 -1.34 9.68
N PRO A 59 -7.15 -2.35 9.76
CA PRO A 59 -7.74 -2.78 11.01
C PRO A 59 -6.67 -3.05 12.07
N SER A 60 -6.82 -2.50 13.27
CA SER A 60 -5.79 -2.54 14.33
C SER A 60 -5.32 -3.95 14.73
N HIS A 61 -6.14 -4.97 14.53
CA HIS A 61 -5.81 -6.39 14.76
C HIS A 61 -5.06 -7.05 13.59
N THR A 62 -4.76 -6.32 12.52
CA THR A 62 -4.16 -6.83 11.29
C THR A 62 -2.76 -6.30 11.02
N GLN A 63 -1.97 -5.97 12.06
CA GLN A 63 -0.56 -5.57 11.88
C GLN A 63 0.26 -6.61 11.10
N ASN A 64 -0.04 -7.90 11.27
CA ASN A 64 0.55 -9.00 10.50
C ASN A 64 0.24 -8.95 9.00
N LEU A 65 -0.81 -8.23 8.60
CA LEU A 65 -1.21 -8.05 7.20
C LEU A 65 -0.20 -7.20 6.43
N VAL A 66 0.49 -6.26 7.09
CA VAL A 66 1.53 -5.43 6.43
C VAL A 66 2.62 -6.33 5.85
N TRP A 67 3.10 -7.30 6.62
CA TRP A 67 4.07 -8.29 6.14
C TRP A 67 3.51 -9.09 4.95
N LEU A 68 2.28 -9.57 5.05
CA LEU A 68 1.64 -10.36 3.98
C LEU A 68 1.52 -9.56 2.67
N LEU A 69 1.13 -8.30 2.76
CA LEU A 69 0.98 -7.40 1.60
C LEU A 69 2.32 -7.05 0.97
N LEU A 70 3.39 -6.95 1.77
CA LEU A 70 4.74 -6.59 1.32
C LEU A 70 5.66 -7.78 1.05
N LYS A 71 5.26 -9.02 1.38
CA LYS A 71 6.09 -10.22 1.25
C LYS A 71 6.73 -10.35 -0.14
N TYR A 72 5.97 -10.05 -1.19
CA TYR A 72 6.47 -10.09 -2.57
C TYR A 72 7.45 -8.96 -2.87
N ASP A 73 7.17 -7.74 -2.40
CA ASP A 73 8.04 -6.59 -2.61
C ASP A 73 9.37 -6.74 -1.84
N ILE A 74 9.34 -7.34 -0.65
CA ILE A 74 10.53 -7.72 0.12
C ILE A 74 11.33 -8.78 -0.64
N LYS A 75 10.68 -9.85 -1.12
CA LYS A 75 11.34 -10.89 -1.91
C LYS A 75 12.01 -10.32 -3.17
N LYS A 76 11.41 -9.31 -3.80
CA LYS A 76 11.99 -8.61 -4.95
C LYS A 76 13.09 -7.61 -4.61
N GLY A 77 13.25 -7.23 -3.34
CA GLY A 77 14.18 -6.19 -2.92
C GLY A 77 13.68 -4.76 -3.12
N ARG A 78 12.38 -4.56 -3.38
CA ARG A 78 11.74 -3.23 -3.47
C ARG A 78 11.56 -2.58 -2.10
N VAL A 79 11.31 -3.41 -1.09
CA VAL A 79 11.18 -2.99 0.31
C VAL A 79 12.26 -3.69 1.12
N LEU A 80 12.98 -2.93 1.93
CA LEU A 80 13.94 -3.43 2.91
C LEU A 80 13.19 -3.72 4.21
N PHE A 81 13.45 -4.88 4.82
CA PHE A 81 12.91 -5.25 6.11
C PHE A 81 14.05 -5.62 7.05
N SER A 82 14.22 -4.84 8.12
CA SER A 82 15.29 -4.99 9.11
C SER A 82 14.78 -4.49 10.46
N ASP A 83 15.08 -5.23 11.54
CA ASP A 83 14.72 -4.87 12.92
C ASP A 83 13.23 -4.53 13.12
N GLY A 84 12.34 -5.22 12.39
CA GLY A 84 10.89 -4.98 12.46
C GLY A 84 10.40 -3.75 11.70
N MET A 85 11.30 -3.05 11.00
CA MET A 85 11.05 -1.83 10.25
C MET A 85 11.04 -2.11 8.74
N TYR A 86 10.18 -1.40 8.03
CA TYR A 86 10.04 -1.44 6.57
C TYR A 86 10.52 -0.12 5.99
N ALA A 87 11.37 -0.18 4.97
CA ALA A 87 11.84 1.00 4.24
C ALA A 87 11.75 0.78 2.73
N TRP A 88 11.46 1.84 1.98
CA TRP A 88 11.51 1.76 0.52
C TRP A 88 12.95 1.69 0.01
N ASN A 89 13.24 0.78 -0.91
CA ASN A 89 14.57 0.68 -1.53
C ASN A 89 14.66 1.61 -2.75
N ALA A 90 15.14 2.84 -2.55
CA ALA A 90 15.34 3.79 -3.64
C ALA A 90 16.39 3.31 -4.67
N GLU A 91 17.36 2.49 -4.24
CA GLU A 91 18.39 1.95 -5.14
C GLU A 91 17.76 1.00 -6.15
N PHE A 92 16.79 0.19 -5.74
CA PHE A 92 16.03 -0.70 -6.62
C PHE A 92 15.36 0.08 -7.77
N ASP A 93 14.66 1.18 -7.44
CA ASP A 93 14.01 2.01 -8.46
C ASP A 93 15.02 2.65 -9.42
N SER A 94 16.18 3.05 -8.91
CA SER A 94 17.25 3.63 -9.73
C SER A 94 17.84 2.62 -10.70
N ALA A 95 18.04 1.37 -10.24
CA ALA A 95 18.51 0.27 -11.06
C ALA A 95 17.48 -0.11 -12.12
N GLU A 96 16.20 -0.20 -11.77
CA GLU A 96 15.10 -0.49 -12.69
C GLU A 96 15.01 0.57 -13.80
N LYS A 97 15.04 1.86 -13.43
CA LYS A 97 15.06 2.98 -14.41
C LYS A 97 16.28 2.92 -15.33
N THR A 98 17.45 2.56 -14.80
CA THR A 98 18.68 2.44 -15.58
C THR A 98 18.60 1.28 -16.57
N ALA A 99 18.09 0.13 -16.14
CA ALA A 99 17.86 -1.03 -16.99
C ALA A 99 16.87 -0.72 -18.13
N ILE A 100 15.77 -0.01 -17.83
CA ILE A 100 14.81 0.44 -18.84
C ILE A 100 15.48 1.36 -19.85
N ARG A 101 16.25 2.37 -19.41
CA ARG A 101 16.98 3.27 -20.32
C ARG A 101 17.96 2.51 -21.22
N ALA A 102 18.69 1.54 -20.66
CA ALA A 102 19.61 0.70 -21.41
C ALA A 102 18.87 -0.16 -22.45
N ALA A 103 17.74 -0.76 -22.08
CA ALA A 103 16.90 -1.53 -22.99
C ALA A 103 16.36 -0.66 -24.13
N ILE A 104 15.86 0.54 -23.84
CA ILE A 104 15.39 1.50 -24.85
C ILE A 104 16.53 1.86 -25.82
N LYS A 105 17.73 2.13 -25.31
CA LYS A 105 18.91 2.44 -26.14
C LYS A 105 19.27 1.29 -27.07
N LEU A 106 19.21 0.05 -26.57
CA LEU A 106 19.47 -1.16 -27.35
C LEU A 106 18.41 -1.35 -28.45
N LEU A 107 17.13 -1.18 -28.13
CA LEU A 107 16.03 -1.28 -29.10
C LEU A 107 16.19 -0.25 -30.22
N LYS A 108 16.44 1.02 -29.88
CA LYS A 108 16.67 2.09 -30.85
C LYS A 108 17.89 1.82 -31.74
N LYS A 109 18.98 1.29 -31.16
CA LYS A 109 20.18 0.92 -31.93
C LYS A 109 19.89 -0.16 -32.98
N ASN A 110 18.96 -1.07 -32.71
CA ASN A 110 18.56 -2.14 -33.63
C ASN A 110 17.39 -1.74 -34.55
N GLY A 111 17.07 -0.45 -34.65
CA GLY A 111 16.05 0.05 -35.58
C GLY A 111 14.60 -0.04 -35.09
N TYR A 112 14.37 -0.42 -33.83
CA TYR A 112 13.02 -0.42 -33.27
C TYR A 112 12.61 0.98 -32.81
N THR A 113 11.38 1.37 -33.17
CA THR A 113 10.76 2.59 -32.66
C THR A 113 10.12 2.29 -31.30
N VAL A 114 10.62 2.92 -30.24
CA VAL A 114 10.07 2.79 -28.90
C VAL A 114 9.13 3.96 -28.65
N THR A 115 7.83 3.68 -28.53
CA THR A 115 6.82 4.63 -28.06
C THR A 115 6.61 4.44 -26.56
N GLU A 116 6.40 5.54 -25.82
CA GLU A 116 5.93 5.45 -24.44
C GLU A 116 4.50 4.90 -24.49
N GLY A 117 4.28 3.73 -23.89
CA GLY A 117 2.98 3.07 -23.96
C GLY A 117 1.89 3.88 -23.24
N GLY A 118 1.05 4.58 -24.00
CA GLY A 118 -0.39 4.72 -23.72
C GLY A 118 -0.92 6.12 -23.38
N ALA A 119 -1.25 6.91 -24.40
CA ALA A 119 -2.46 7.75 -24.46
C ALA A 119 -2.73 8.14 -25.92
N ALA A 120 -3.47 7.28 -26.64
CA ALA A 120 -4.27 7.64 -27.80
C ALA A 120 -5.72 7.28 -27.46
#